data_AF-M3IDW3-F1
#
_entry.id   AF-M3IDW3-F1
#
_cell.length_a   1.000
_cell.length_b   1.000
_cell.length_c   1.000
_cell.angle_alpha   90.00
_cell.angle_beta   90.00
_cell.angle_gamma   90.00
#
_symmetry.space_group_name_H-M   'P 1'
#
loop_
_entity.id
_entity.type
_entity.pdbx_description
1 polymer ?
#
loop_
_entity_poly.entity_id
_entity_poly.type
_entity_poly.pdbx_seq_one_letter_code
_entity_poly.pdbx_strand_id
1 'polypeptide(L)'
;MIRKTGTDEYAGDSGIEDLLHLLDWELSNLLFNGLIGVSANPNLAYPILSEDQMYGETDAFLVTREKINSVVDHVHKIDKHLFYRQISFEPGQTPGKPELAMKEICPDCIILPVFGSRGVLWQEITSGLSSRGRLVFPQILNENMTLAITRTLGEFRWEMERTVRGRKWKDSSPPSLTSEYYLYLENYRKSPALTPDAKKGIDQQLLKYRKNLKDMFASDYSYWILFESSGKLRLNRVARDILNRYVPFSPQLRTELQKHPILKESMDSFEAKKRRLVSGIKKRYNPYFQAGNVPVEVLETIRFFEEM
;
A
#
# COMPACT_ATOMS: atom_id res chain seq x y z
N MET A 1 14.00 -9.82 19.82
CA MET A 1 15.45 -10.09 19.71
C MET A 1 16.05 -9.02 18.81
N ILE A 2 17.04 -8.32 19.33
CA ILE A 2 17.59 -7.04 18.88
C ILE A 2 18.38 -7.21 17.58
N ARG A 3 18.29 -6.23 16.68
CA ARG A 3 19.02 -6.23 15.42
C ARG A 3 20.47 -5.77 15.64
N LYS A 4 21.39 -6.72 15.47
CA LYS A 4 22.80 -6.45 15.23
C LYS A 4 22.98 -5.92 13.80
N THR A 5 23.08 -4.61 13.65
CA THR A 5 23.70 -3.98 12.48
C THR A 5 24.46 -2.75 12.97
N GLY A 6 25.76 -2.96 13.19
CA GLY A 6 26.66 -2.03 13.84
C GLY A 6 27.50 -2.83 14.84
N THR A 7 28.81 -2.79 14.73
CA THR A 7 29.73 -3.31 15.74
C THR A 7 29.47 -2.55 17.04
N ASP A 8 28.76 -3.19 17.99
CA ASP A 8 28.52 -2.65 19.33
C ASP A 8 29.85 -2.59 20.10
N GLU A 9 30.56 -1.48 19.96
CA GLU A 9 31.61 -1.07 20.90
C GLU A 9 31.03 -0.36 22.14
N TYR A 10 29.71 -0.12 22.18
CA TYR A 10 29.03 0.68 23.21
C TYR A 10 27.97 -0.08 24.00
N ALA A 11 28.14 -1.40 24.19
CA ALA A 11 27.20 -2.23 24.97
C ALA A 11 27.17 -1.89 26.50
N GLY A 12 27.73 -0.76 26.92
CA GLY A 12 27.89 -0.37 28.32
C GLY A 12 27.15 0.92 28.72
N ASP A 13 26.64 1.72 27.78
CA ASP A 13 26.09 3.03 28.10
C ASP A 13 24.56 3.04 28.17
N SER A 14 24.04 3.92 29.03
CA SER A 14 22.63 4.02 29.41
C SER A 14 21.72 4.03 28.18
N GLY A 15 20.57 3.33 28.22
CA GLY A 15 19.64 3.24 27.07
C GLY A 15 19.09 4.58 26.53
N ILE A 16 19.46 5.72 27.12
CA ILE A 16 19.25 7.07 26.57
C ILE A 16 20.25 7.37 25.45
N GLU A 17 21.51 6.98 25.59
CA GLU A 17 22.57 7.23 24.61
C GLU A 17 22.31 6.45 23.32
N ASP A 18 21.88 5.20 23.43
CA ASP A 18 21.37 4.40 22.30
C ASP A 18 20.21 5.08 21.56
N LEU A 19 19.28 5.70 22.31
CA LEU A 19 18.14 6.42 21.72
C LEU A 19 18.58 7.70 21.02
N LEU A 20 19.57 8.42 21.56
CA LEU A 20 20.16 9.59 20.93
C LEU A 20 20.90 9.22 19.64
N HIS A 21 21.68 8.14 19.64
CA HIS A 21 22.33 7.63 18.44
C HIS A 21 21.32 7.20 17.37
N LEU A 22 20.22 6.54 17.77
CA LEU A 22 19.15 6.21 16.84
C LEU A 22 18.48 7.47 16.27
N LEU A 23 18.24 8.48 17.11
CA LEU A 23 17.71 9.77 16.66
C LEU A 23 18.65 10.44 15.66
N ASP A 24 19.95 10.52 15.95
CA ASP A 24 20.94 11.11 15.05
C ASP A 24 21.01 10.37 13.72
N TRP A 25 20.92 9.04 13.75
CA TRP A 25 20.83 8.22 12.55
C TRP A 25 19.56 8.52 11.76
N GLU A 26 18.40 8.61 12.42
CA GLU A 26 17.12 8.94 11.76
C GLU A 26 17.14 10.35 11.15
N LEU A 27 17.68 11.34 11.87
CA LEU A 27 17.83 12.70 11.36
C LEU A 27 18.77 12.74 10.15
N SER A 28 19.89 12.02 10.21
CA SER A 28 20.87 11.96 9.12
C SER A 28 20.31 11.27 7.86
N ASN A 29 19.46 10.24 8.02
CA ASN A 29 18.94 9.47 6.90
C ASN A 29 17.62 10.01 6.36
N LEU A 30 16.65 10.24 7.23
CA LEU A 30 15.27 10.57 6.87
C LEU A 30 15.07 12.06 6.67
N LEU A 31 15.59 12.93 7.55
CA LEU A 31 15.18 14.34 7.56
C LEU A 31 15.45 15.02 6.22
N PHE A 32 16.70 15.04 5.77
CA PHE A 32 17.07 15.77 4.55
C PHE A 32 16.46 15.17 3.27
N ASN A 33 16.59 13.85 3.11
CA ASN A 33 16.06 13.16 1.92
C ASN A 33 14.53 13.15 1.90
N GLY A 34 13.89 13.01 3.07
CA GLY A 34 12.46 13.12 3.25
C GLY A 34 11.96 14.51 2.87
N LEU A 35 12.60 15.57 3.39
CA LEU A 35 12.29 16.95 3.04
C LEU A 35 12.37 17.20 1.53
N ILE A 36 13.46 16.78 0.88
CA ILE A 36 13.61 16.87 -0.58
C ILE A 36 12.49 16.13 -1.30
N GLY A 37 12.14 14.94 -0.81
CA GLY A 37 11.13 14.08 -1.43
C GLY A 37 9.71 14.65 -1.41
N VAL A 38 9.34 15.35 -0.33
CA VAL A 38 8.01 15.96 -0.21
C VAL A 38 7.94 17.44 -0.60
N SER A 39 9.08 18.14 -0.64
CA SER A 39 9.14 19.57 -0.98
C SER A 39 8.67 19.84 -2.40
N ALA A 40 7.93 20.93 -2.59
CA ALA A 40 7.56 21.42 -3.91
C ALA A 40 8.78 21.95 -4.67
N ASN A 41 9.78 22.46 -3.97
CA ASN A 41 11.05 22.91 -4.52
C ASN A 41 12.22 22.25 -3.77
N PRO A 42 12.83 21.19 -4.33
CA PRO A 42 13.97 20.51 -3.74
C PRO A 42 15.16 21.42 -3.38
N ASN A 43 15.36 22.52 -4.11
CA ASN A 43 16.47 23.44 -3.86
C ASN A 43 16.24 24.33 -2.63
N LEU A 44 15.00 24.43 -2.16
CA LEU A 44 14.61 25.19 -0.96
C LEU A 44 14.07 24.25 0.14
N ALA A 45 14.50 22.99 0.16
CA ALA A 45 14.07 22.01 1.14
C ALA A 45 14.91 22.12 2.43
N TYR A 46 14.38 22.80 3.44
CA TYR A 46 14.99 22.89 4.77
C TYR A 46 13.94 22.64 5.87
N PRO A 47 14.34 22.16 7.06
CA PRO A 47 13.44 21.68 8.12
C PRO A 47 12.71 22.79 8.88
N ILE A 48 12.35 23.88 8.20
CA ILE A 48 11.64 25.01 8.77
C ILE A 48 10.61 25.47 7.74
N LEU A 49 9.35 25.59 8.16
CA LEU A 49 8.32 26.22 7.35
C LEU A 49 8.62 27.71 7.24
N SER A 50 8.81 28.17 6.01
CA SER A 50 9.10 29.56 5.71
C SER A 50 8.28 30.05 4.51
N GLU A 51 7.96 31.33 4.53
CA GLU A 51 7.06 31.96 3.56
C GLU A 51 7.60 31.91 2.12
N ASP A 52 8.92 31.91 1.92
CA ASP A 52 9.57 31.79 0.61
C ASP A 52 9.35 30.43 -0.06
N GLN A 53 8.98 29.40 0.71
CA GLN A 53 8.58 28.11 0.17
C GLN A 53 7.10 28.08 -0.24
N MET A 54 6.27 28.99 0.30
CA MET A 54 4.81 28.92 0.23
C MET A 54 4.22 29.72 -0.93
N TYR A 55 3.20 29.17 -1.57
CA TYR A 55 2.45 29.84 -2.62
C TYR A 55 0.96 29.54 -2.46
N GLY A 56 0.13 30.59 -2.48
CA GLY A 56 -1.32 30.46 -2.38
C GLY A 56 -1.84 30.40 -0.94
N GLU A 57 -3.11 30.00 -0.80
CA GLU A 57 -3.76 29.80 0.50
C GLU A 57 -3.13 28.59 1.21
N THR A 58 -2.89 28.67 2.51
CA THR A 58 -2.16 27.64 3.29
C THR A 58 -3.05 26.95 4.33
N ASP A 59 -4.03 27.65 4.90
CA ASP A 59 -4.91 27.15 5.97
C ASP A 59 -5.71 25.91 5.54
N ALA A 60 -6.25 25.92 4.32
CA ALA A 60 -6.99 24.78 3.76
C ALA A 60 -6.09 23.55 3.55
N PHE A 61 -4.81 23.77 3.28
CA PHE A 61 -3.82 22.76 2.90
C PHE A 61 -2.94 22.27 4.06
N LEU A 62 -3.18 22.77 5.26
CA LEU A 62 -2.52 22.30 6.47
C LEU A 62 -2.83 20.81 6.71
N VAL A 63 -1.80 20.00 6.77
CA VAL A 63 -1.85 18.57 7.08
C VAL A 63 -1.76 18.38 8.58
N THR A 64 -2.79 17.76 9.16
CA THR A 64 -2.81 17.37 10.57
C THR A 64 -2.94 15.86 10.68
N ARG A 65 -2.63 15.32 11.87
CA ARG A 65 -2.82 13.91 12.20
C ARG A 65 -4.25 13.44 11.91
N GLU A 66 -5.24 14.24 12.28
CA GLU A 66 -6.66 13.94 12.15
C GLU A 66 -7.05 13.85 10.68
N LYS A 67 -6.59 14.79 9.85
CA LYS A 67 -6.87 14.76 8.41
C LYS A 67 -6.21 13.57 7.74
N ILE A 68 -4.95 13.25 8.07
CA ILE A 68 -4.28 12.04 7.54
C ILE A 68 -5.05 10.79 7.92
N ASN A 69 -5.33 10.59 9.21
CA ASN A 69 -6.04 9.41 9.69
C ASN A 69 -7.43 9.29 9.06
N SER A 70 -8.16 10.41 8.92
CA SER A 70 -9.46 10.39 8.25
C SER A 70 -9.39 9.87 6.82
N VAL A 71 -8.37 10.27 6.05
CA VAL A 71 -8.20 9.80 4.67
C VAL A 71 -7.72 8.34 4.66
N VAL A 72 -6.73 8.00 5.49
CA VAL A 72 -6.21 6.63 5.62
C VAL A 72 -7.32 5.66 6.00
N ASP A 73 -8.14 5.99 6.99
CA ASP A 73 -9.27 5.18 7.43
C ASP A 73 -10.33 5.05 6.34
N HIS A 74 -10.58 6.11 5.57
CA HIS A 74 -11.50 6.05 4.43
C HIS A 74 -10.99 5.09 3.35
N VAL A 75 -9.71 5.19 2.97
CA VAL A 75 -9.09 4.27 2.00
C VAL A 75 -9.09 2.84 2.55
N HIS A 76 -8.74 2.63 3.82
CA HIS A 76 -8.73 1.31 4.45
C HIS A 76 -10.12 0.67 4.58
N LYS A 77 -11.18 1.48 4.73
CA LYS A 77 -12.57 0.99 4.68
C LYS A 77 -12.95 0.47 3.28
N ILE A 78 -12.42 1.09 2.23
CA ILE A 78 -12.65 0.68 0.84
C ILE A 78 -11.78 -0.54 0.51
N ASP A 79 -10.50 -0.48 0.85
CA ASP A 79 -9.47 -1.47 0.57
C ASP A 79 -8.92 -2.05 1.88
N LYS A 80 -9.63 -3.06 2.38
CA LYS A 80 -9.29 -3.77 3.64
C LYS A 80 -7.97 -4.50 3.58
N HIS A 81 -7.42 -4.72 2.39
CA HIS A 81 -6.16 -5.44 2.19
C HIS A 81 -4.93 -4.55 2.34
N LEU A 82 -5.09 -3.23 2.36
CA LEU A 82 -3.99 -2.28 2.21
C LEU A 82 -2.81 -2.52 3.16
N PHE A 83 -3.09 -2.85 4.41
CA PHE A 83 -2.08 -3.04 5.44
C PHE A 83 -1.85 -4.50 5.83
N TYR A 84 -2.56 -5.44 5.20
CA TYR A 84 -2.44 -6.85 5.50
C TYR A 84 -1.30 -7.50 4.72
N ARG A 85 -0.51 -8.29 5.42
CA ARG A 85 0.67 -8.97 4.87
C ARG A 85 0.68 -10.41 5.32
N GLN A 86 1.19 -11.29 4.45
CA GLN A 86 1.41 -12.67 4.81
C GLN A 86 2.68 -12.78 5.65
N ILE A 87 2.54 -13.25 6.88
CA ILE A 87 3.65 -13.49 7.82
C ILE A 87 3.75 -14.97 8.15
N SER A 88 4.96 -15.40 8.52
CA SER A 88 5.19 -16.72 9.07
C SER A 88 4.95 -16.69 10.58
N PHE A 89 4.25 -17.70 11.10
CA PHE A 89 4.10 -17.94 12.53
C PHE A 89 4.29 -19.43 12.81
N GLU A 90 4.62 -19.78 14.05
CA GLU A 90 4.76 -21.18 14.47
C GLU A 90 3.65 -21.51 15.47
N PRO A 91 2.71 -22.42 15.12
CA PRO A 91 1.71 -22.89 16.08
C PRO A 91 2.39 -23.59 17.26
N GLY A 92 2.01 -23.26 18.49
CA GLY A 92 2.57 -23.90 19.69
C GLY A 92 2.33 -25.42 19.75
N GLN A 93 1.32 -25.91 19.03
CA GLN A 93 0.94 -27.32 18.94
C GLN A 93 1.82 -28.11 17.96
N THR A 94 2.47 -27.44 17.01
CA THR A 94 3.39 -28.04 16.04
C THR A 94 4.70 -27.25 15.95
N PRO A 95 5.53 -27.30 17.01
CA PRO A 95 6.82 -26.61 17.02
C PRO A 95 7.68 -27.02 15.81
N GLY A 96 8.33 -26.06 15.16
CA GLY A 96 9.20 -26.29 14.00
C GLY A 96 8.47 -26.50 12.67
N LYS A 97 7.14 -26.31 12.61
CA LYS A 97 6.38 -26.23 11.35
C LYS A 97 5.81 -24.82 11.18
N PRO A 98 6.56 -23.91 10.53
CA PRO A 98 6.05 -22.58 10.26
C PRO A 98 4.86 -22.62 9.31
N GLU A 99 3.83 -21.87 9.66
CA GLU A 99 2.63 -21.67 8.87
C GLU A 99 2.46 -20.19 8.50
N LEU A 100 1.49 -19.91 7.62
CA LEU A 100 1.29 -18.57 7.08
C LEU A 100 -0.02 -17.99 7.58
N ALA A 101 0.02 -16.73 8.01
CA ALA A 101 -1.14 -15.97 8.44
C ALA A 101 -1.13 -14.56 7.84
N MET A 102 -2.30 -13.96 7.73
CA MET A 102 -2.45 -12.57 7.34
C MET A 102 -2.48 -11.69 8.59
N LYS A 103 -1.58 -10.71 8.66
CA LYS A 103 -1.51 -9.75 9.77
C LYS A 103 -1.55 -8.32 9.26
N GLU A 104 -2.34 -7.49 9.93
CA GLU A 104 -2.43 -6.06 9.66
C GLU A 104 -1.26 -5.30 10.29
N ILE A 105 -0.54 -4.53 9.47
CA ILE A 105 0.62 -3.73 9.89
C ILE A 105 0.55 -2.36 9.21
N CYS A 106 -0.01 -1.40 9.93
CA CYS A 106 -0.11 -0.01 9.47
C CYS A 106 1.26 0.66 9.45
N PRO A 107 1.55 1.51 8.44
CA PRO A 107 2.75 2.33 8.42
C PRO A 107 2.62 3.52 9.38
N ASP A 108 3.76 4.09 9.74
CA ASP A 108 3.84 5.36 10.45
C ASP A 108 3.78 6.52 9.46
N CYS A 109 2.98 7.54 9.76
CA CYS A 109 2.89 8.76 8.98
C CYS A 109 3.69 9.87 9.67
N ILE A 110 4.72 10.36 8.99
CA ILE A 110 5.62 11.40 9.47
C ILE A 110 5.28 12.69 8.73
N ILE A 111 5.08 13.77 9.49
CA ILE A 111 4.83 15.10 8.94
C ILE A 111 6.13 15.89 9.07
N LEU A 112 6.62 16.45 7.96
CA LEU A 112 7.79 17.30 7.94
C LEU A 112 7.40 18.77 7.76
N PRO A 113 8.09 19.71 8.43
CA PRO A 113 7.78 21.14 8.38
C PRO A 113 8.27 21.76 7.06
N VAL A 114 7.60 21.43 5.96
CA VAL A 114 7.91 21.93 4.61
C VAL A 114 6.64 22.13 3.80
N PHE A 115 6.72 23.05 2.83
CA PHE A 115 5.70 23.21 1.80
C PHE A 115 5.93 22.22 0.66
N GLY A 116 4.92 21.41 0.38
CA GLY A 116 5.02 20.32 -0.58
C GLY A 116 3.76 20.11 -1.39
N SER A 117 3.83 19.24 -2.39
CA SER A 117 2.69 18.90 -3.24
C SER A 117 2.38 17.41 -3.28
N ARG A 118 3.18 16.56 -2.63
CA ARG A 118 2.94 15.10 -2.60
C ARG A 118 3.38 14.49 -1.27
N GLY A 119 2.79 13.35 -0.93
CA GLY A 119 3.40 12.42 0.01
C GLY A 119 4.39 11.48 -0.68
N VAL A 120 5.30 10.91 0.09
CA VAL A 120 6.25 9.90 -0.39
C VAL A 120 6.25 8.68 0.53
N LEU A 121 6.36 7.51 -0.07
CA LEU A 121 6.77 6.32 0.66
C LEU A 121 8.26 6.43 0.94
N TRP A 122 8.63 6.57 2.21
CA TRP A 122 10.02 6.60 2.63
C TRP A 122 10.61 5.18 2.72
N GLN A 123 9.86 4.29 3.37
CA GLN A 123 10.30 2.91 3.59
C GLN A 123 9.09 2.00 3.73
N GLU A 124 9.02 0.91 2.98
CA GLU A 124 7.94 -0.07 3.07
C GLU A 124 8.19 -1.09 4.20
N ILE A 125 9.46 -1.51 4.36
CA ILE A 125 9.92 -2.50 5.33
C ILE A 125 11.28 -2.06 5.88
N THR A 126 11.43 -1.97 7.20
CA THR A 126 12.72 -1.75 7.85
C THR A 126 13.47 -3.06 8.07
N SER A 127 12.73 -4.05 8.60
CA SER A 127 13.33 -5.05 9.43
C SER A 127 12.90 -6.51 9.22
N GLY A 128 11.84 -6.66 8.46
CA GLY A 128 11.19 -7.92 8.17
C GLY A 128 9.74 -7.63 7.84
N LEU A 129 9.02 -8.63 7.35
CA LEU A 129 7.63 -8.46 6.91
C LEU A 129 6.72 -7.88 8.01
N SER A 130 7.06 -8.16 9.27
CA SER A 130 6.35 -7.68 10.46
C SER A 130 6.66 -6.23 10.86
N SER A 131 7.64 -5.57 10.23
CA SER A 131 8.02 -4.19 10.56
C SER A 131 7.09 -3.16 9.90
N ARG A 132 6.89 -2.03 10.59
CA ARG A 132 6.07 -0.91 10.09
C ARG A 132 6.81 -0.22 8.95
N GLY A 133 6.04 0.22 7.95
CA GLY A 133 6.55 1.13 6.92
C GLY A 133 6.48 2.58 7.41
N ARG A 134 6.99 3.52 6.62
CA ARG A 134 7.00 4.95 6.89
C ARG A 134 6.57 5.72 5.66
N LEU A 135 5.54 6.55 5.83
CA LEU A 135 5.05 7.50 4.85
C LEU A 135 5.41 8.90 5.34
N VAL A 136 5.88 9.75 4.43
CA VAL A 136 6.28 11.11 4.76
C VAL A 136 5.40 12.08 4.00
N PHE A 137 4.88 13.07 4.71
CA PHE A 137 4.01 14.11 4.17
C PHE A 137 4.54 15.50 4.53
N PRO A 138 4.36 16.50 3.67
CA PRO A 138 4.64 17.89 4.02
C PRO A 138 3.55 18.41 4.96
N GLN A 139 3.91 19.34 5.85
CA GLN A 139 2.95 19.98 6.77
C GLN A 139 1.97 20.90 6.01
N ILE A 140 2.40 21.52 4.91
CA ILE A 140 1.49 22.19 3.97
C ILE A 140 1.52 21.40 2.67
N LEU A 141 0.37 20.83 2.28
CA LEU A 141 0.24 20.01 1.08
C LEU A 141 -0.60 20.72 0.02
N ASN A 142 0.06 21.40 -0.91
CA ASN A 142 -0.54 22.15 -2.03
C ASN A 142 -1.05 21.22 -3.15
N GLU A 143 -1.83 20.22 -2.77
CA GLU A 143 -2.59 19.36 -3.66
C GLU A 143 -3.86 18.91 -2.92
N ASN A 144 -4.82 18.30 -3.62
CA ASN A 144 -5.94 17.66 -2.95
C ASN A 144 -5.42 16.56 -1.99
N MET A 145 -5.60 16.78 -0.69
CA MET A 145 -5.07 15.90 0.35
C MET A 145 -5.57 14.46 0.23
N THR A 146 -6.85 14.27 -0.08
CA THR A 146 -7.44 12.94 -0.29
C THR A 146 -6.74 12.22 -1.44
N LEU A 147 -6.52 12.91 -2.56
CA LEU A 147 -5.82 12.35 -3.71
C LEU A 147 -4.36 12.00 -3.39
N ALA A 148 -3.62 12.95 -2.81
CA ALA A 148 -2.20 12.79 -2.51
C ALA A 148 -1.94 11.64 -1.53
N ILE A 149 -2.70 11.56 -0.42
CA ILE A 149 -2.58 10.46 0.55
C ILE A 149 -2.98 9.13 -0.09
N THR A 150 -4.10 9.08 -0.82
CA THR A 150 -4.53 7.83 -1.49
C THR A 150 -3.48 7.35 -2.50
N ARG A 151 -2.85 8.27 -3.23
CA ARG A 151 -1.76 7.94 -4.14
C ARG A 151 -0.54 7.40 -3.38
N THR A 152 -0.13 8.03 -2.29
CA THR A 152 0.97 7.55 -1.44
C THR A 152 0.69 6.16 -0.86
N LEU A 153 -0.57 5.85 -0.50
CA LEU A 153 -0.98 4.51 -0.09
C LEU A 153 -0.92 3.50 -1.25
N GLY A 154 -1.24 3.93 -2.47
CA GLY A 154 -1.03 3.13 -3.68
C GLY A 154 0.45 2.83 -3.94
N GLU A 155 1.35 3.80 -3.72
CA GLU A 155 2.80 3.57 -3.78
C GLU A 155 3.25 2.55 -2.74
N PHE A 156 2.77 2.69 -1.50
CA PHE A 156 3.04 1.73 -0.43
C PHE A 156 2.60 0.31 -0.81
N ARG A 157 1.40 0.14 -1.35
CA ARG A 157 0.90 -1.17 -1.79
C ARG A 157 1.75 -1.79 -2.88
N TRP A 158 2.15 -1.01 -3.88
CA TRP A 158 3.02 -1.47 -4.96
C TRP A 158 4.37 -1.95 -4.44
N GLU A 159 5.01 -1.13 -3.62
CA GLU A 159 6.35 -1.40 -3.10
C GLU A 159 6.36 -2.56 -2.10
N MET A 160 5.32 -2.69 -1.29
CA MET A 160 5.14 -3.84 -0.40
C MET A 160 5.11 -5.17 -1.18
N GLU A 161 4.29 -5.29 -2.23
CA GLU A 161 4.24 -6.51 -3.04
C GLU A 161 5.58 -6.74 -3.75
N ARG A 162 6.19 -5.68 -4.30
CA ARG A 162 7.48 -5.75 -4.99
C ARG A 162 8.59 -6.27 -4.07
N THR A 163 8.65 -5.77 -2.84
CA THR A 163 9.65 -6.17 -1.84
C THR A 163 9.43 -7.59 -1.35
N VAL A 164 8.18 -8.00 -1.11
CA VAL A 164 7.83 -9.39 -0.75
C VAL A 164 8.23 -10.39 -1.85
N ARG A 165 8.02 -10.04 -3.11
CA ARG A 165 8.37 -10.89 -4.26
C ARG A 165 9.85 -10.89 -4.61
N GLY A 166 10.60 -9.87 -4.18
CA GLY A 166 12.01 -9.70 -4.46
C GLY A 166 12.29 -9.70 -5.96
N ARG A 167 13.30 -10.46 -6.42
CA ARG A 167 13.72 -10.49 -7.84
C ARG A 167 12.64 -10.97 -8.82
N LYS A 168 11.63 -11.70 -8.33
CA LYS A 168 10.57 -12.32 -9.13
C LYS A 168 9.31 -11.46 -9.26
N TRP A 169 9.38 -10.17 -8.90
CA TRP A 169 8.20 -9.28 -8.92
C TRP A 169 7.57 -9.10 -10.32
N LYS A 170 8.32 -9.38 -11.38
CA LYS A 170 7.86 -9.37 -12.78
C LYS A 170 7.39 -10.74 -13.29
N ASP A 171 7.65 -11.81 -12.56
CA ASP A 171 7.39 -13.16 -13.03
C ASP A 171 5.88 -13.41 -13.11
N SER A 172 5.43 -13.92 -14.26
CA SER A 172 4.00 -14.20 -14.50
C SER A 172 3.49 -15.43 -13.74
N SER A 173 4.39 -16.24 -13.16
CA SER A 173 4.06 -17.46 -12.44
C SER A 173 4.83 -17.58 -11.11
N PRO A 174 4.15 -17.59 -9.94
CA PRO A 174 2.71 -17.36 -9.76
C PRO A 174 2.34 -15.88 -9.99
N PRO A 175 1.15 -15.59 -10.54
CA PRO A 175 0.73 -14.22 -10.81
C PRO A 175 0.65 -13.38 -9.52
N SER A 176 0.86 -12.08 -9.68
CA SER A 176 0.87 -11.09 -8.61
C SER A 176 0.33 -9.75 -9.10
N LEU A 177 0.03 -8.85 -8.18
CA LEU A 177 -0.35 -7.48 -8.51
C LEU A 177 0.70 -6.82 -9.39
N THR A 178 1.98 -6.90 -8.99
CA THR A 178 3.07 -6.23 -9.70
C THR A 178 3.36 -6.88 -11.05
N SER A 179 3.34 -8.21 -11.13
CA SER A 179 3.65 -8.91 -12.39
C SER A 179 2.52 -8.80 -13.41
N GLU A 180 1.25 -8.86 -13.00
CA GLU A 180 0.14 -8.65 -13.92
C GLU A 180 0.04 -7.20 -14.40
N TYR A 181 0.25 -6.23 -13.51
CA TYR A 181 0.27 -4.82 -13.89
C TYR A 181 1.46 -4.49 -14.80
N TYR A 182 2.64 -5.07 -14.53
CA TYR A 182 3.80 -5.01 -15.42
C TYR A 182 3.46 -5.57 -16.81
N LEU A 183 2.91 -6.78 -16.88
CA LEU A 183 2.56 -7.44 -18.13
C LEU A 183 1.48 -6.65 -18.92
N TYR A 184 0.54 -6.03 -18.21
CA TYR A 184 -0.45 -5.12 -18.79
C TYR A 184 0.24 -3.95 -19.50
N LEU A 185 1.17 -3.27 -18.83
CA LEU A 185 1.88 -2.13 -19.40
C LEU A 185 2.89 -2.51 -20.48
N GLU A 186 3.40 -3.74 -20.52
CA GLU A 186 4.23 -4.21 -21.64
C GLU A 186 3.40 -4.55 -22.88
N ASN A 187 2.19 -5.09 -22.70
CA ASN A 187 1.40 -5.65 -23.80
C ASN A 187 0.19 -4.81 -24.23
N TYR A 188 -0.08 -3.66 -23.60
CA TYR A 188 -1.28 -2.85 -23.86
C TYR A 188 -1.47 -2.50 -25.35
N ARG A 189 -0.39 -2.25 -26.11
CA ARG A 189 -0.48 -1.95 -27.55
C ARG A 189 -1.13 -3.07 -28.36
N LYS A 190 -0.83 -4.32 -28.01
CA LYS A 190 -1.35 -5.53 -28.67
C LYS A 190 -2.66 -6.04 -28.06
N SER A 191 -3.06 -5.51 -26.89
CA SER A 191 -4.25 -5.99 -26.19
C SER A 191 -5.52 -5.71 -27.01
N PRO A 192 -6.35 -6.73 -27.29
CA PRO A 192 -7.66 -6.54 -27.92
C PRO A 192 -8.70 -6.00 -26.94
N ALA A 193 -8.45 -6.10 -25.62
CA ALA A 193 -9.35 -5.63 -24.58
C ALA A 193 -9.32 -4.09 -24.37
N LEU A 194 -8.45 -3.38 -25.10
CA LEU A 194 -8.25 -1.94 -24.99
C LEU A 194 -8.67 -1.22 -26.29
N THR A 195 -9.46 -0.17 -26.13
CA THR A 195 -9.82 0.73 -27.24
C THR A 195 -8.61 1.55 -27.69
N PRO A 196 -8.61 2.10 -28.92
CA PRO A 196 -7.55 3.01 -29.38
C PRO A 196 -7.32 4.20 -28.43
N ASP A 197 -8.40 4.77 -27.89
CA ASP A 197 -8.32 5.89 -26.95
C ASP A 197 -7.74 5.47 -25.60
N ALA A 198 -8.07 4.28 -25.09
CA ALA A 198 -7.45 3.75 -23.89
C ALA A 198 -5.94 3.54 -24.07
N LYS A 199 -5.50 3.07 -25.25
CA LYS A 199 -4.07 2.92 -25.56
C LYS A 199 -3.36 4.26 -25.58
N LYS A 200 -3.95 5.28 -26.20
CA LYS A 200 -3.42 6.67 -26.17
C LYS A 200 -3.36 7.22 -24.75
N GLY A 201 -4.36 6.95 -23.91
CA GLY A 201 -4.36 7.35 -22.50
C GLY A 201 -3.20 6.74 -21.72
N ILE A 202 -2.87 5.46 -21.99
CA ILE A 202 -1.70 4.79 -21.39
C ILE A 202 -0.40 5.43 -21.89
N ASP A 203 -0.28 5.75 -23.18
CA ASP A 203 0.88 6.46 -23.73
C ASP A 203 1.08 7.82 -23.03
N GLN A 204 -0.01 8.58 -22.79
CA GLN A 204 0.03 9.85 -22.06
C GLN A 204 0.43 9.68 -20.60
N GLN A 205 -0.08 8.67 -19.90
CA GLN A 205 0.33 8.36 -18.53
C GLN A 205 1.81 7.95 -18.45
N LEU A 206 2.30 7.13 -19.40
CA LEU A 206 3.71 6.75 -19.48
C LEU A 206 4.62 7.97 -19.66
N LEU A 207 4.20 8.94 -20.47
CA LEU A 207 4.93 10.19 -20.65
C LEU A 207 4.90 11.02 -19.36
N LYS A 208 3.70 11.22 -18.77
CA LYS A 208 3.49 12.00 -17.54
C LYS A 208 4.36 11.50 -16.38
N TYR A 209 4.38 10.18 -16.17
CA TYR A 209 5.10 9.54 -15.06
C TYR A 209 6.50 9.06 -15.44
N ARG A 210 7.04 9.46 -16.61
CA ARG A 210 8.40 9.08 -17.06
C ARG A 210 8.66 7.57 -17.02
N LYS A 211 7.63 6.77 -17.37
CA LYS A 211 7.64 5.30 -17.32
C LYS A 211 7.89 4.71 -15.91
N ASN A 212 7.67 5.48 -14.85
CA ASN A 212 7.72 4.99 -13.49
C ASN A 212 6.45 4.18 -13.19
N LEU A 213 6.59 2.85 -13.13
CA LEU A 213 5.47 1.94 -12.94
C LEU A 213 4.79 2.10 -11.58
N LYS A 214 5.55 2.44 -10.54
CA LYS A 214 5.01 2.70 -9.19
C LYS A 214 4.07 3.91 -9.24
N ASP A 215 4.50 5.01 -9.84
CA ASP A 215 3.69 6.22 -9.97
C ASP A 215 2.45 6.01 -10.85
N MET A 216 2.57 5.22 -11.93
CA MET A 216 1.44 4.83 -12.76
C MET A 216 0.42 4.01 -11.98
N PHE A 217 0.87 2.96 -11.29
CA PHE A 217 0.02 2.12 -10.46
C PHE A 217 -0.66 2.95 -9.36
N ALA A 218 0.09 3.81 -8.66
CA ALA A 218 -0.44 4.67 -7.61
C ALA A 218 -1.53 5.63 -8.15
N SER A 219 -1.37 6.13 -9.38
CA SER A 219 -2.39 6.93 -10.05
C SER A 219 -3.64 6.10 -10.34
N ASP A 220 -3.51 4.91 -10.93
CA ASP A 220 -4.67 4.05 -11.23
C ASP A 220 -5.36 3.56 -9.95
N TYR A 221 -4.59 3.24 -8.91
CA TYR A 221 -5.08 2.91 -7.57
C TYR A 221 -5.90 4.07 -6.98
N SER A 222 -5.43 5.32 -7.09
CA SER A 222 -6.21 6.46 -6.61
C SER A 222 -7.55 6.61 -7.35
N TYR A 223 -7.59 6.33 -8.66
CA TYR A 223 -8.85 6.33 -9.41
C TYR A 223 -9.77 5.18 -9.02
N TRP A 224 -9.20 4.01 -8.73
CA TRP A 224 -9.92 2.84 -8.22
C TRP A 224 -10.64 3.15 -6.91
N ILE A 225 -9.91 3.70 -5.94
CA ILE A 225 -10.45 4.01 -4.62
C ILE A 225 -11.40 5.20 -4.64
N LEU A 226 -11.09 6.28 -5.35
CA LEU A 226 -11.86 7.53 -5.26
C LEU A 226 -13.06 7.62 -6.20
N PHE A 227 -13.07 6.84 -7.29
CA PHE A 227 -14.13 6.91 -8.30
C PHE A 227 -14.81 5.57 -8.53
N GLU A 228 -14.05 4.52 -8.82
CA GLU A 228 -14.62 3.21 -9.17
C GLU A 228 -15.36 2.57 -7.98
N SER A 229 -14.94 2.84 -6.74
CA SER A 229 -15.65 2.45 -5.51
C SER A 229 -17.09 2.99 -5.44
N SER A 230 -17.36 4.13 -6.09
CA SER A 230 -18.69 4.76 -6.22
C SER A 230 -19.38 4.46 -7.56
N GLY A 231 -18.83 3.55 -8.37
CA GLY A 231 -19.37 3.19 -9.69
C GLY A 231 -19.02 4.18 -10.81
N LYS A 232 -18.16 5.18 -10.56
CA LYS A 232 -17.72 6.14 -11.59
C LYS A 232 -16.54 5.55 -12.34
N LEU A 233 -16.82 4.93 -13.49
CA LEU A 233 -15.81 4.25 -14.30
C LEU A 233 -14.82 5.25 -14.92
N ARG A 234 -13.56 5.21 -14.48
CA ARG A 234 -12.46 6.06 -14.98
C ARG A 234 -11.33 5.24 -15.57
N LEU A 235 -11.17 4.00 -15.11
CA LEU A 235 -10.12 3.10 -15.54
C LEU A 235 -10.51 2.35 -16.81
N ASN A 236 -9.51 1.92 -17.58
CA ASN A 236 -9.74 0.96 -18.64
C ASN A 236 -10.05 -0.43 -18.05
N ARG A 237 -10.63 -1.31 -18.88
CA ARG A 237 -11.05 -2.66 -18.46
C ARG A 237 -9.91 -3.48 -17.85
N VAL A 238 -8.72 -3.44 -18.45
CA VAL A 238 -7.59 -4.29 -18.02
C VAL A 238 -7.07 -3.86 -16.66
N ALA A 239 -6.82 -2.56 -16.45
CA ALA A 239 -6.40 -2.03 -15.16
C ALA A 239 -7.44 -2.33 -14.06
N ARG A 240 -8.72 -2.16 -14.38
CA ARG A 240 -9.83 -2.48 -13.48
C ARG A 240 -9.83 -3.96 -13.06
N ASP A 241 -9.68 -4.88 -14.00
CA ASP A 241 -9.71 -6.31 -13.71
C ASP A 241 -8.51 -6.76 -12.85
N ILE A 242 -7.35 -6.12 -13.01
CA ILE A 242 -6.18 -6.32 -12.15
C ILE A 242 -6.49 -5.81 -10.73
N LEU A 243 -6.97 -4.57 -10.62
CA LEU A 243 -7.29 -3.97 -9.32
C LEU A 243 -8.41 -4.72 -8.59
N ASN A 244 -9.47 -5.16 -9.25
CA ASN A 244 -10.51 -5.96 -8.59
C ASN A 244 -9.99 -7.31 -8.07
N ARG A 245 -8.95 -7.89 -8.69
CA ARG A 245 -8.36 -9.15 -8.24
C ARG A 245 -7.47 -8.98 -7.01
N TYR A 246 -6.67 -7.92 -7.00
CA TYR A 246 -5.61 -7.73 -6.01
C TYR A 246 -5.91 -6.67 -4.98
N VAL A 247 -6.88 -5.79 -5.24
CA VAL A 247 -7.34 -4.66 -4.42
C VAL A 247 -8.87 -4.70 -4.33
N PRO A 248 -9.44 -5.79 -3.80
CA PRO A 248 -10.89 -5.92 -3.75
C PRO A 248 -11.51 -4.90 -2.80
N PHE A 249 -12.64 -4.35 -3.22
CA PHE A 249 -13.46 -3.49 -2.39
C PHE A 249 -14.08 -4.24 -1.21
N SER A 250 -14.45 -3.53 -0.16
CA SER A 250 -15.21 -4.09 0.98
C SER A 250 -16.53 -4.76 0.56
N PRO A 251 -17.02 -5.75 1.32
CA PRO A 251 -18.22 -6.51 0.98
C PRO A 251 -19.44 -5.63 0.68
N GLN A 252 -19.63 -4.56 1.45
CA GLN A 252 -20.77 -3.64 1.26
C GLN A 252 -20.70 -2.95 -0.11
N LEU A 253 -19.52 -2.45 -0.50
CA LEU A 253 -19.33 -1.81 -1.79
C LEU A 253 -19.48 -2.81 -2.93
N ARG A 254 -19.00 -4.04 -2.77
CA ARG A 254 -19.12 -5.08 -3.79
C ARG A 254 -20.58 -5.41 -4.09
N THR A 255 -21.42 -5.53 -3.06
CA THR A 255 -22.87 -5.77 -3.23
C THR A 255 -23.55 -4.62 -3.98
N GLU A 256 -23.17 -3.36 -3.71
CA GLU A 256 -23.69 -2.21 -4.45
C GLU A 256 -23.20 -2.19 -5.90
N LEU A 257 -21.91 -2.45 -6.14
CA LEU A 257 -21.31 -2.44 -7.47
C LEU A 257 -21.74 -3.63 -8.33
N GLN A 258 -22.22 -4.74 -7.74
CA GLN A 258 -22.85 -5.84 -8.48
C GLN A 258 -24.11 -5.41 -9.24
N LYS A 259 -24.79 -4.34 -8.81
CA LYS A 259 -25.94 -3.77 -9.52
C LYS A 259 -25.51 -3.05 -10.79
N HIS A 260 -24.24 -2.64 -10.89
CA HIS A 260 -23.69 -1.95 -12.05
C HIS A 260 -23.38 -2.96 -13.18
N PRO A 261 -24.02 -2.86 -14.37
CA PRO A 261 -23.92 -3.88 -15.41
C PRO A 261 -22.50 -4.22 -15.86
N ILE A 262 -21.63 -3.21 -15.96
CA ILE A 262 -20.23 -3.37 -16.38
C ILE A 262 -19.37 -4.03 -15.31
N LEU A 263 -19.71 -3.87 -14.02
CA LEU A 263 -18.87 -4.36 -12.91
C LEU A 263 -19.31 -5.73 -12.41
N LYS A 264 -20.58 -6.09 -12.63
CA LYS A 264 -21.21 -7.32 -12.13
C LYS A 264 -20.35 -8.57 -12.36
N GLU A 265 -19.92 -8.83 -13.60
CA GLU A 265 -19.13 -10.02 -13.95
C GLU A 265 -17.81 -10.08 -13.16
N SER A 266 -17.10 -8.95 -13.09
CA SER A 266 -15.83 -8.85 -12.37
C SER A 266 -16.06 -9.05 -10.86
N MET A 267 -17.14 -8.47 -10.32
CA MET A 267 -17.49 -8.63 -8.91
C MET A 267 -17.84 -10.10 -8.56
N ASP A 268 -18.64 -10.76 -9.38
CA ASP A 268 -19.07 -12.16 -9.16
C ASP A 268 -17.91 -13.14 -9.28
N SER A 269 -17.00 -12.91 -10.23
CA SER A 269 -15.80 -13.73 -10.43
C SER A 269 -14.88 -13.73 -9.20
N PHE A 270 -14.71 -12.57 -8.57
CA PHE A 270 -13.94 -12.48 -7.33
C PHE A 270 -14.65 -13.17 -6.16
N GLU A 271 -15.97 -13.02 -6.00
CA GLU A 271 -16.71 -13.71 -4.93
C GLU A 271 -16.56 -15.24 -5.02
N ALA A 272 -16.60 -15.78 -6.24
CA ALA A 272 -16.36 -17.20 -6.47
C ALA A 272 -14.93 -17.62 -6.06
N LYS A 273 -13.91 -16.80 -6.36
CA LYS A 273 -12.52 -17.05 -5.96
C LYS A 273 -12.34 -16.98 -4.45
N LYS A 274 -12.92 -15.96 -3.80
CA LYS A 274 -12.92 -15.78 -2.33
C LYS A 274 -13.50 -17.01 -1.63
N ARG A 275 -14.69 -17.48 -2.06
CA ARG A 275 -15.32 -18.68 -1.49
C ARG A 275 -14.42 -19.92 -1.58
N ARG A 276 -13.76 -20.12 -2.72
CA ARG A 276 -12.82 -21.25 -2.90
C ARG A 276 -11.59 -21.11 -2.00
N LEU A 277 -11.04 -19.90 -1.85
CA LEU A 277 -9.91 -19.62 -0.98
C LEU A 277 -10.24 -19.92 0.49
N VAL A 278 -11.34 -19.34 1.00
CA VAL A 278 -11.80 -19.55 2.39
C VAL A 278 -12.07 -21.04 2.65
N SER A 279 -12.77 -21.72 1.74
CA SER A 279 -13.03 -23.17 1.85
C SER A 279 -11.73 -23.97 1.88
N GLY A 280 -10.76 -23.61 1.05
CA GLY A 280 -9.43 -24.24 1.01
C GLY A 280 -8.67 -24.08 2.33
N ILE A 281 -8.70 -22.89 2.93
CA ILE A 281 -8.08 -22.63 4.25
C ILE A 281 -8.80 -23.48 5.32
N LYS A 282 -10.12 -23.40 5.43
CA LYS A 282 -10.90 -24.18 6.41
C LYS A 282 -10.64 -25.70 6.29
N LYS A 283 -10.57 -26.22 5.06
CA LYS A 283 -10.26 -27.64 4.81
C LYS A 283 -8.84 -28.02 5.27
N ARG A 284 -7.84 -27.16 5.01
CA ARG A 284 -6.46 -27.38 5.47
C ARG A 284 -6.37 -27.47 6.99
N TYR A 285 -7.15 -26.63 7.68
CA TYR A 285 -7.15 -26.54 9.14
C TYR A 285 -8.21 -27.38 9.85
N ASN A 286 -8.96 -28.21 9.12
CA ASN A 286 -10.06 -29.01 9.67
C ASN A 286 -9.67 -29.87 10.89
N PRO A 287 -8.47 -30.50 10.95
CA PRO A 287 -8.05 -31.24 12.15
C PRO A 287 -7.98 -30.37 13.41
N TYR A 288 -7.53 -29.11 13.28
CA TYR A 288 -7.47 -28.16 14.40
C TYR A 288 -8.86 -27.69 14.82
N PHE A 289 -9.78 -27.54 13.86
CA PHE A 289 -11.19 -27.22 14.16
C PHE A 289 -11.86 -28.35 14.96
N GLN A 290 -11.61 -29.60 14.59
CA GLN A 290 -12.17 -30.77 15.30
C GLN A 290 -11.59 -30.93 16.71
N ALA A 291 -10.32 -30.61 16.90
CA ALA A 291 -9.65 -30.65 18.20
C ALA A 291 -9.93 -29.41 19.08
N GLY A 292 -10.61 -28.39 18.57
CA GLY A 292 -10.93 -27.16 19.32
C GLY A 292 -9.71 -26.28 19.63
N ASN A 293 -8.61 -26.42 18.87
CA ASN A 293 -7.32 -25.79 19.17
C ASN A 293 -6.72 -25.03 17.98
N VAL A 294 -7.57 -24.37 17.19
CA VAL A 294 -7.13 -23.57 16.03
C VAL A 294 -6.29 -22.37 16.48
N PRO A 295 -5.11 -22.14 15.88
CA PRO A 295 -4.31 -20.95 16.17
C PRO A 295 -5.09 -19.66 15.89
N VAL A 296 -4.89 -18.64 16.73
CA VAL A 296 -5.60 -17.35 16.61
C VAL A 296 -5.30 -16.68 15.28
N GLU A 297 -4.06 -16.77 14.82
CA GLU A 297 -3.60 -16.22 13.55
C GLU A 297 -4.35 -16.82 12.34
N VAL A 298 -4.72 -18.10 12.42
CA VAL A 298 -5.52 -18.78 11.38
C VAL A 298 -6.97 -18.29 11.42
N LEU A 299 -7.56 -18.13 12.61
CA LEU A 299 -8.90 -17.60 12.77
C LEU A 299 -9.01 -16.17 12.25
N GLU A 300 -8.04 -15.32 12.59
CA GLU A 300 -7.95 -13.94 12.09
C GLU A 300 -7.78 -13.91 10.57
N THR A 301 -6.96 -14.80 10.01
CA THR A 301 -6.80 -14.95 8.56
C THR A 301 -8.10 -15.33 7.87
N ILE A 302 -8.84 -16.30 8.42
CA ILE A 302 -10.15 -16.70 7.87
C ILE A 302 -11.13 -15.55 7.94
N ARG A 303 -11.26 -14.88 9.10
CA ARG A 303 -12.13 -13.72 9.28
C ARG A 303 -11.82 -12.62 8.27
N PHE A 304 -10.54 -12.32 8.10
CA PHE A 304 -10.06 -11.35 7.13
C PHE A 304 -10.52 -11.68 5.71
N PHE A 305 -10.31 -12.92 5.24
CA PHE A 305 -10.75 -13.34 3.89
C PHE A 305 -12.27 -13.41 3.75
N GLU A 306 -13.03 -13.61 4.83
CA GLU A 306 -14.50 -13.56 4.82
C GLU A 306 -15.04 -12.12 4.74
N GLU A 307 -14.34 -11.18 5.38
CA GLU A 307 -14.64 -9.74 5.41
C GLU A 307 -14.11 -8.96 4.19
N MET A 308 -13.53 -9.65 3.20
CA MET A 308 -13.16 -9.10 1.88
C MET A 308 -14.32 -9.00 0.91
#